data_AF-A0A2G9TA64-F1
#
_entry.id   AF-A0A2G9TA64-F1
#
_cell.length_a   1.000
_cell.length_b   1.000
_cell.length_c   1.000
_cell.angle_alpha   90.00
_cell.angle_beta   90.00
_cell.angle_gamma   90.00
#
_symmetry.space_group_name_H-M   'P 1'
#
loop_
_entity.id
_entity.type
_entity.pdbx_description
1 polymer ?
#
loop_
_entity_poly.entity_id
_entity_poly.type
_entity_poly.pdbx_seq_one_letter_code
_entity_poly.pdbx_strand_id
1 'polypeptide(L)'
;FLQKHELEKFKECKSRYAKYWLPFSWALHLLNTALDEKRLDGDIARNAIAQEIRSFRTGLSLIWTYDWVPLPVMYPQLIFLAVHCYFVVCIFCRQFIITPTAANYTVIDLYFPIMTSIELVCYVGWMKVAMELLNPFGEDDEDFDCNFLLDRNLTVRIQN
;
A
#
# COMPACT_ATOMS: atom_id res chain seq x y z
N PHE A 1 -3.29 2.63 23.14
CA PHE A 1 -2.51 1.39 22.94
C PHE A 1 -1.57 1.09 24.10
N LEU A 2 -0.60 1.96 24.44
CA LEU A 2 0.34 1.71 25.54
C LEU A 2 -0.10 2.37 26.85
N GLN A 3 0.08 1.67 27.96
CA GLN A 3 -0.05 2.24 29.31
C GLN A 3 1.18 3.09 29.66
N LYS A 4 1.05 3.98 30.66
CA LYS A 4 2.12 4.92 31.05
C LYS A 4 3.46 4.21 31.35
N HIS A 5 3.42 3.14 32.12
CA HIS A 5 4.61 2.37 32.48
C HIS A 5 5.24 1.62 31.28
N GLU A 6 4.43 1.21 30.30
CA GLU A 6 4.92 0.58 29.06
C GLU A 6 5.56 1.62 28.15
N LEU A 7 5.00 2.83 28.11
CA LEU A 7 5.55 3.95 27.36
C LEU A 7 6.92 4.38 27.91
N GLU A 8 7.09 4.38 29.23
CA GLU A 8 8.38 4.63 29.88
C GLU A 8 9.42 3.59 29.47
N LYS A 9 9.12 2.30 29.61
CA LYS A 9 9.98 1.20 29.15
C LYS A 9 10.29 1.28 27.65
N PHE A 10 9.31 1.65 26.83
CA PHE A 10 9.49 1.85 25.39
C PHE A 10 10.51 2.96 25.10
N LYS A 11 10.45 4.07 25.85
CA LYS A 11 11.36 5.22 25.70
C LYS A 11 12.76 4.93 26.23
N GLU A 12 12.87 4.19 27.33
CA GLU A 12 14.16 3.76 27.92
C GLU A 12 14.98 2.89 26.95
N CYS A 13 14.30 2.06 26.15
CA CYS A 13 14.96 1.26 25.12
C CYS A 13 15.58 2.17 24.04
N LYS A 14 16.90 2.35 24.11
CA LYS A 14 17.70 3.07 23.12
C LYS A 14 17.96 2.16 21.90
N SER A 15 17.22 2.41 20.82
CA SER A 15 17.43 1.75 19.53
C SER A 15 17.54 2.82 18.44
N ARG A 16 18.41 2.59 17.46
CA ARG A 16 18.49 3.42 16.24
C ARG A 16 17.39 3.05 15.22
N TYR A 17 16.77 1.88 15.39
CA TYR A 17 15.76 1.34 14.48
C TYR A 17 14.35 1.47 15.07
N ALA A 18 13.35 1.42 14.20
CA ALA A 18 11.95 1.39 14.59
C ALA A 18 11.68 0.27 15.61
N LYS A 19 11.01 0.62 16.72
CA LYS A 19 10.83 -0.25 17.89
C LYS A 19 9.53 -1.08 17.83
N TYR A 20 9.04 -1.39 16.62
CA TYR A 20 7.82 -2.19 16.44
C TYR A 20 7.97 -3.64 16.94
N TRP A 21 9.20 -4.15 17.02
CA TRP A 21 9.52 -5.49 17.54
C TRP A 21 9.39 -5.61 19.06
N LEU A 22 9.42 -4.48 19.79
CA LEU A 22 9.51 -4.47 21.24
C LEU A 22 8.26 -5.07 21.94
N PRO A 23 7.02 -4.73 21.54
CA PRO A 23 5.82 -5.38 22.09
C PRO A 23 5.78 -6.89 21.88
N PHE A 24 6.32 -7.41 20.76
CA PHE A 24 6.41 -8.86 20.53
C PHE A 24 7.38 -9.54 21.49
N SER A 25 8.50 -8.88 21.79
CA SER A 25 9.45 -9.38 22.78
C SER A 25 8.81 -9.41 24.18
N TRP A 26 8.05 -8.37 24.55
CA TRP A 26 7.29 -8.34 25.81
C TRP A 26 6.22 -9.44 25.87
N ALA A 27 5.48 -9.67 24.77
CA ALA A 27 4.48 -10.73 24.70
C ALA A 27 5.10 -12.13 24.87
N LEU A 28 6.24 -12.39 24.21
CA LEU A 28 6.96 -13.66 24.38
C LEU A 28 7.55 -13.83 25.78
N HIS A 29 8.02 -12.74 26.41
CA HIS A 29 8.50 -12.79 27.78
C HIS A 29 7.36 -13.09 28.76
N LEU A 30 6.22 -12.39 28.62
CA LEU A 30 5.02 -12.62 29.42
C LEU A 30 4.53 -14.08 29.28
N LEU A 31 4.61 -14.64 28.07
CA LEU A 31 4.27 -16.03 27.81
C LEU A 31 5.17 -17.03 28.57
N ASN A 32 6.48 -16.73 28.68
CA ASN A 32 7.39 -17.55 29.49
C ASN A 32 7.08 -17.41 30.99
N THR A 33 6.81 -16.19 31.47
CA THR A 33 6.42 -15.96 32.87
C THR A 33 5.13 -16.70 33.21
N ALA A 34 4.14 -16.73 32.31
CA ALA A 34 2.91 -17.48 32.51
C ALA A 34 3.13 -19.01 32.60
N LEU A 35 4.15 -19.53 31.90
CA LEU A 35 4.56 -20.93 32.02
C LEU A 35 5.21 -21.21 33.39
N ASP A 36 6.11 -20.33 33.83
CA ASP A 36 6.78 -20.43 35.15
C ASP A 36 5.76 -20.37 36.30
N GLU A 37 4.73 -19.52 36.16
CA GLU A 37 3.59 -19.40 37.09
C GLU A 37 2.60 -20.58 36.99
N LYS A 38 2.85 -21.59 36.14
CA LYS A 38 1.99 -22.75 35.87
C LYS A 38 0.56 -22.37 35.46
N ARG A 39 0.40 -21.26 34.73
CA ARG A 39 -0.89 -20.81 34.16
C ARG A 39 -1.19 -21.45 32.81
N LEU A 40 -0.24 -22.19 32.24
CA LEU A 40 -0.33 -22.87 30.96
C LEU A 40 -0.12 -24.37 31.14
N ASP A 41 -0.78 -25.17 30.29
CA ASP A 41 -0.72 -26.64 30.29
C ASP A 41 0.58 -27.19 29.66
N GLY A 42 1.72 -26.63 30.07
CA GLY A 42 3.05 -27.04 29.63
C GLY A 42 3.53 -26.43 28.31
N ASP A 43 4.66 -26.95 27.83
CA ASP A 43 5.42 -26.37 26.71
C ASP A 43 4.69 -26.41 25.37
N ILE A 44 3.78 -27.36 25.17
CA ILE A 44 3.02 -27.52 23.92
C ILE A 44 2.09 -26.32 23.71
N ALA A 45 1.29 -25.98 24.72
CA ALA A 45 0.38 -24.82 24.68
C ALA A 45 1.17 -23.52 24.52
N ARG A 46 2.29 -23.39 25.24
CA ARG A 46 3.19 -22.24 25.12
C ARG A 46 3.74 -22.11 23.69
N ASN A 47 4.20 -23.19 23.09
CA ASN A 47 4.79 -23.15 21.75
C ASN A 47 3.75 -22.83 20.67
N ALA A 48 2.50 -23.31 20.83
CA ALA A 48 1.40 -22.95 19.94
C ALA A 48 1.13 -21.43 19.97
N ILE A 49 1.00 -20.82 21.16
CA ILE A 49 0.78 -19.38 21.30
C ILE A 49 1.98 -18.58 20.76
N ALA A 50 3.22 -19.02 21.06
CA ALA A 50 4.42 -18.38 20.55
C ALA A 50 4.48 -18.41 19.01
N GLN A 51 3.95 -19.46 18.38
CA GLN A 51 3.88 -19.57 16.93
C GLN A 51 2.90 -18.55 16.34
N GLU A 52 1.73 -18.37 16.93
CA GLU A 52 0.76 -17.35 16.48
C GLU A 52 1.32 -15.93 16.62
N ILE A 53 2.01 -15.62 17.74
CA ILE A 53 2.69 -14.32 17.93
C ILE A 53 3.75 -14.09 16.84
N ARG A 54 4.52 -15.13 16.49
CA ARG A 54 5.52 -15.05 15.42
C ARG A 54 4.88 -14.87 14.06
N SER A 55 3.77 -15.56 13.78
CA SER A 55 3.01 -15.42 12.54
C SER A 55 2.55 -13.98 12.33
N PHE A 56 1.93 -13.38 13.35
CA PHE A 56 1.52 -11.98 13.32
C PHE A 56 2.72 -11.03 13.11
N ARG A 57 3.83 -11.25 13.82
CA ARG A 57 5.07 -10.46 13.64
C ARG A 57 5.59 -10.55 12.21
N THR A 58 5.55 -11.72 11.59
CA THR A 58 5.96 -11.93 10.20
C THR A 58 5.07 -11.15 9.23
N GLY A 59 3.75 -11.14 9.46
CA GLY A 59 2.82 -10.30 8.69
C GLY A 59 3.16 -8.81 8.76
N LEU A 60 3.46 -8.28 9.96
CA LEU A 60 3.89 -6.89 10.12
C LEU A 60 5.25 -6.62 9.45
N SER A 61 6.19 -7.58 9.52
CA SER A 61 7.48 -7.47 8.85
C SER A 61 7.35 -7.45 7.32
N LEU A 62 6.36 -8.14 6.76
CA LEU A 62 6.08 -8.11 5.34
C LEU A 62 5.63 -6.71 4.90
N ILE A 63 4.70 -6.09 5.63
CA ILE A 63 4.24 -4.72 5.38
C ILE A 63 5.43 -3.75 5.44
N TRP A 64 6.27 -3.87 6.48
CA TRP A 64 7.49 -3.07 6.60
C TRP A 64 8.45 -3.25 5.40
N THR A 65 8.53 -4.45 4.84
CA THR A 65 9.40 -4.73 3.70
C THR A 65 8.89 -4.06 2.43
N TYR A 66 7.57 -4.02 2.21
CA TYR A 66 6.95 -3.30 1.10
C TYR A 66 7.17 -1.78 1.19
N ASP A 67 7.14 -1.21 2.40
CA ASP A 67 7.46 0.20 2.62
C ASP A 67 8.96 0.50 2.46
N TRP A 68 9.82 -0.38 2.97
CA TRP A 68 11.27 -0.20 2.92
C TRP A 68 11.86 -0.29 1.51
N VAL A 69 11.29 -1.14 0.65
CA VAL A 69 11.73 -1.33 -0.74
C VAL A 69 10.58 -1.02 -1.69
N PRO A 70 10.31 0.26 -1.97
CA PRO A 70 9.30 0.64 -2.96
C PRO A 70 9.77 0.27 -4.37
N LEU A 71 8.83 0.25 -5.32
CA LEU A 71 9.17 0.08 -6.73
C LEU A 71 10.16 1.17 -7.19
N PRO A 72 11.13 0.84 -8.06
CA PRO A 72 12.08 1.81 -8.57
C PRO A 72 11.37 3.01 -9.19
N VAL A 73 11.75 4.22 -8.77
CA VAL A 73 11.12 5.49 -9.20
C VAL A 73 11.12 5.66 -10.72
N MET A 74 12.11 5.10 -11.42
CA MET A 74 12.19 5.16 -12.88
C MET A 74 11.02 4.44 -13.58
N TYR A 75 10.38 3.46 -12.94
CA TYR A 75 9.32 2.67 -13.56
C TYR A 75 8.02 3.47 -13.75
N PRO A 76 7.43 4.10 -12.72
CA PRO A 76 6.31 5.03 -12.91
C PRO A 76 6.66 6.20 -13.83
N GLN A 77 7.88 6.74 -13.72
CA GLN A 77 8.33 7.84 -14.57
C GLN A 77 8.35 7.47 -16.06
N LEU A 78 8.83 6.27 -16.40
CA LEU A 78 8.87 5.80 -17.77
C LEU A 78 7.46 5.64 -18.35
N ILE A 79 6.55 5.03 -17.58
CA ILE A 79 5.16 4.84 -18.01
C ILE A 79 4.48 6.20 -18.20
N PHE A 80 4.65 7.11 -17.24
CA PHE A 80 4.11 8.46 -17.33
C PHE A 80 4.60 9.18 -18.58
N LEU A 81 5.91 9.19 -18.83
CA LEU A 81 6.50 9.80 -20.01
C LEU A 81 5.97 9.17 -21.30
N ALA A 82 5.92 7.84 -21.39
CA ALA A 82 5.48 7.13 -22.58
C ALA A 82 4.03 7.46 -22.96
N VAL A 83 3.11 7.44 -21.98
CA VAL A 83 1.69 7.77 -22.20
C VAL A 83 1.53 9.22 -22.62
N HIS A 84 2.23 10.17 -21.97
CA HIS A 84 2.13 11.59 -22.32
C HIS A 84 2.74 11.90 -23.69
N CYS A 85 3.92 11.34 -24.00
CA CYS A 85 4.54 11.50 -25.32
C CYS A 85 3.64 10.96 -26.43
N TYR A 86 3.00 9.81 -26.23
CA TYR A 86 2.04 9.25 -27.18
C TYR A 86 0.91 10.26 -27.48
N PHE A 87 0.27 10.82 -26.45
CA PHE A 87 -0.81 11.77 -26.67
C PHE A 87 -0.36 13.13 -27.20
N VAL A 88 0.84 13.60 -26.85
CA VAL A 88 1.44 14.80 -27.47
C VAL A 88 1.56 14.59 -28.98
N VAL A 89 2.05 13.43 -29.44
CA VAL A 89 2.12 13.11 -30.87
C VAL A 89 0.74 12.99 -31.49
N CYS A 90 -0.22 12.33 -30.83
CA CYS A 90 -1.59 12.21 -31.33
C CYS A 90 -2.28 13.58 -31.52
N ILE A 91 -2.02 14.55 -30.64
CA ILE A 91 -2.56 15.92 -30.76
C ILE A 91 -2.16 16.58 -32.08
N PHE A 92 -0.95 16.33 -32.57
CA PHE A 92 -0.48 16.89 -33.85
C PHE A 92 -0.85 16.00 -35.04
N CYS A 93 -0.68 14.68 -34.92
CA CYS A 93 -0.84 13.77 -36.04
C CYS A 93 -2.29 13.44 -36.40
N ARG A 94 -3.22 13.55 -35.44
CA ARG A 94 -4.64 13.19 -35.63
C ARG A 94 -5.56 14.40 -35.72
N GLN A 95 -5.03 15.57 -36.10
CA GLN A 95 -5.86 16.71 -36.45
C GLN A 95 -6.51 16.50 -37.82
N PHE A 96 -7.80 16.76 -37.93
CA PHE A 96 -8.52 16.74 -39.19
C PHE A 96 -8.20 18.02 -39.98
N ILE A 97 -7.56 17.90 -41.15
CA ILE A 97 -7.16 19.05 -41.98
C ILE A 97 -8.15 19.19 -43.15
N ILE A 98 -8.85 20.32 -43.22
CA ILE A 98 -9.94 20.58 -44.18
C ILE A 98 -9.42 21.20 -45.50
N THR A 99 -8.14 21.03 -45.83
CA THR A 99 -7.60 21.58 -47.08
C THR A 99 -7.76 20.57 -48.22
N PRO A 100 -8.35 20.93 -49.37
CA PRO A 100 -8.59 20.00 -50.49
C PRO A 100 -7.31 19.47 -51.17
N THR A 101 -6.14 20.03 -50.83
CA THR A 101 -4.81 19.57 -51.25
C THR A 101 -4.04 18.83 -50.16
N ALA A 102 -4.61 18.62 -48.97
CA ALA A 102 -3.94 17.94 -47.86
C ALA A 102 -4.01 16.40 -48.01
N ALA A 103 -2.92 15.71 -47.64
CA ALA A 103 -2.82 14.25 -47.71
C ALA A 103 -3.80 13.51 -46.76
N ASN A 104 -4.26 14.16 -45.68
CA ASN A 104 -5.24 13.63 -44.72
C ASN A 104 -6.59 14.34 -44.86
N TYR A 105 -7.09 14.48 -46.09
CA TYR A 105 -8.42 15.03 -46.33
C TYR A 105 -9.49 14.06 -45.84
N THR A 106 -10.30 14.49 -44.86
CA THR A 106 -11.45 13.75 -44.37
C THR A 106 -12.74 14.46 -44.77
N VAL A 107 -13.66 13.72 -45.41
CA VAL A 107 -14.97 14.24 -45.86
C VAL A 107 -15.88 14.61 -44.68
N ILE A 108 -15.61 14.05 -43.50
CA ILE A 108 -16.37 14.26 -42.27
C ILE A 108 -15.53 15.14 -41.35
N ASP A 109 -16.04 16.34 -41.06
CA ASP A 109 -15.50 17.23 -40.04
C ASP A 109 -15.99 16.79 -38.66
N LEU A 110 -15.23 15.90 -38.01
CA LEU A 110 -15.40 15.67 -36.58
C LEU A 110 -14.65 16.77 -35.83
N TYR A 111 -15.36 17.86 -35.54
CA TYR A 111 -14.89 18.94 -34.65
C TYR A 111 -14.31 18.41 -33.33
N PHE A 112 -14.79 17.24 -32.88
CA PHE A 112 -14.28 16.52 -31.73
C PHE A 112 -13.77 15.11 -32.12
N PRO A 113 -12.50 14.75 -31.83
CA PRO A 113 -11.92 13.47 -32.22
C PRO A 113 -12.33 12.32 -31.30
N ILE A 114 -13.57 11.83 -31.43
CA ILE A 114 -14.19 10.82 -30.56
C ILE A 114 -13.28 9.60 -30.29
N MET A 115 -12.67 9.02 -31.34
CA MET A 115 -11.82 7.84 -31.18
C MET A 115 -10.56 8.12 -30.36
N THR A 116 -9.91 9.27 -30.59
CA THR A 116 -8.71 9.65 -29.81
C THR A 116 -9.08 9.99 -28.37
N SER A 117 -10.28 10.53 -28.13
CA SER A 117 -10.79 10.78 -26.78
C SER A 117 -11.09 9.48 -26.02
N ILE A 118 -11.64 8.45 -26.67
CA ILE A 118 -11.81 7.14 -26.05
C ILE A 118 -10.46 6.52 -25.71
N GLU A 119 -9.49 6.55 -26.64
CA GLU A 119 -8.13 6.08 -26.39
C GLU A 119 -7.47 6.84 -25.22
N LEU A 120 -7.68 8.16 -25.13
CA LEU A 120 -7.20 8.98 -24.01
C LEU A 120 -7.74 8.46 -22.68
N VAL A 121 -9.05 8.25 -22.57
CA VAL A 121 -9.67 7.74 -21.34
C VAL A 121 -9.13 6.36 -20.99
N CYS A 122 -8.98 5.46 -21.96
CA CYS A 122 -8.47 4.11 -21.70
C CYS A 122 -7.01 4.11 -21.25
N TYR A 123 -6.10 4.78 -21.96
CA TYR A 123 -4.66 4.75 -21.64
C TYR A 123 -4.31 5.59 -20.41
N VAL A 124 -4.89 6.79 -20.27
CA VAL A 124 -4.68 7.62 -19.07
C VAL A 124 -5.36 6.96 -17.86
N GLY A 125 -6.56 6.40 -18.04
CA GLY A 125 -7.24 5.64 -16.99
C GLY A 125 -6.42 4.45 -16.52
N TRP A 126 -5.87 3.66 -17.43
CA TRP A 126 -5.03 2.52 -17.07
C TRP A 126 -3.74 2.95 -16.35
N MET A 127 -3.10 4.01 -16.81
CA MET A 127 -1.95 4.60 -16.11
C MET A 127 -2.32 5.07 -14.69
N LYS A 128 -3.48 5.72 -14.53
CA LYS A 128 -3.97 6.21 -13.23
C LYS A 128 -4.26 5.08 -12.26
N VAL A 129 -4.91 3.99 -12.71
CA VAL A 129 -5.12 2.79 -11.88
C VAL A 129 -3.78 2.23 -11.37
N ALA A 130 -2.76 2.16 -12.22
CA ALA A 130 -1.45 1.68 -11.80
C ALA A 130 -0.74 2.62 -10.82
N MET A 131 -1.01 3.94 -10.88
CA MET A 131 -0.47 4.92 -9.94
C MET A 131 -1.13 4.81 -8.56
N GLU A 132 -2.44 4.61 -8.51
CA GLU A 132 -3.18 4.48 -7.24
C GLU A 132 -2.68 3.25 -6.46
N LEU A 133 -2.52 2.12 -7.17
CA LEU A 133 -2.06 0.87 -6.57
C LEU A 133 -0.60 0.89 -6.11
N LEU A 134 0.14 1.97 -6.37
CA LEU A 134 1.55 2.10 -5.98
C LEU A 134 1.71 2.20 -4.46
N ASN A 135 0.78 2.86 -3.78
CA ASN A 135 0.78 3.01 -2.33
C ASN A 135 -0.63 2.86 -1.75
N PRO A 136 -1.08 1.63 -1.44
CA PRO A 136 -2.44 1.36 -0.95
C PRO A 136 -2.65 1.73 0.53
N PHE A 137 -1.67 2.38 1.16
CA PHE A 137 -1.67 2.77 2.57
C PHE A 137 -1.73 4.30 2.76
N GLY A 138 -2.17 5.03 1.72
CA GLY A 138 -2.34 6.47 1.76
C GLY A 138 -3.65 6.90 2.42
N GLU A 139 -4.16 8.04 1.97
CA GLU A 139 -5.43 8.63 2.41
C GLU A 139 -6.43 8.74 1.25
N ASP A 140 -6.16 8.10 0.11
CA ASP A 140 -7.06 8.09 -1.04
C ASP A 140 -8.29 7.22 -0.74
N ASP A 141 -9.42 7.50 -1.38
CA ASP A 141 -10.70 6.84 -1.08
C ASP A 141 -10.67 5.31 -1.30
N GLU A 142 -9.77 4.84 -2.16
CA GLU A 142 -9.60 3.42 -2.51
C GLU A 142 -8.48 2.72 -1.69
N ASP A 143 -7.82 3.45 -0.77
CA ASP A 143 -6.78 2.89 0.09
C ASP A 143 -7.35 2.00 1.20
N PHE A 144 -6.48 1.20 1.81
CA PHE A 144 -6.87 0.41 2.97
C PHE A 144 -7.19 1.30 4.17
N ASP A 145 -8.42 1.21 4.69
CA ASP A 145 -8.81 1.85 5.95
C ASP A 145 -8.16 1.14 7.16
N CYS A 146 -6.89 1.49 7.39
CA CYS A 146 -6.08 0.93 8.45
C CYS A 146 -6.59 1.34 9.84
N ASN A 147 -7.19 2.53 9.97
CA ASN A 147 -7.75 3.01 11.23
C ASN A 147 -8.95 2.16 11.63
N PHE A 148 -9.87 1.90 10.70
CA PHE A 148 -11.01 1.01 10.93
C PHE A 148 -10.56 -0.40 11.32
N LEU A 149 -9.59 -0.98 10.61
CA LEU A 149 -9.07 -2.30 10.92
C LEU A 149 -8.47 -2.37 12.34
N LEU A 150 -7.75 -1.33 12.74
CA LEU A 150 -7.13 -1.24 14.06
C LEU A 150 -8.18 -1.14 15.17
N ASP A 151 -9.17 -0.27 15.01
CA ASP A 151 -10.25 -0.08 15.98
C ASP A 151 -11.14 -1.33 16.11
N ARG A 152 -11.45 -1.98 14.98
CA ARG A 152 -12.16 -3.26 14.96
C ARG A 152 -11.40 -4.33 15.75
N ASN A 153 -10.11 -4.49 15.48
CA ASN A 153 -9.29 -5.51 16.13
C ASN A 153 -9.15 -5.27 17.65
N LEU A 154 -9.06 -4.01 18.08
CA LEU A 154 -9.07 -3.66 19.50
C LEU A 154 -10.40 -3.98 20.17
N THR A 155 -11.51 -3.58 19.54
CA THR A 155 -12.85 -3.74 20.12
C THR A 155 -13.20 -5.21 20.29
N VAL A 156 -12.98 -6.03 19.26
CA VAL A 156 -13.24 -7.47 19.30
C VAL A 156 -12.40 -8.19 20.37
N ARG A 157 -11.17 -7.73 20.60
CA ARG A 157 -10.29 -8.28 21.63
C ARG A 157 -10.75 -7.95 23.06
N ILE A 158 -11.31 -6.76 23.29
CA ILE A 158 -11.67 -6.30 24.64
C ILE A 158 -13.06 -6.84 25.07
N GLN A 159 -13.92 -7.15 24.10
CA GLN A 159 -15.27 -7.67 24.37
C GLN A 159 -15.35 -9.19 24.60
N ASN A 160 -14.27 -9.93 24.32
CA ASN A 160 -14.11 -11.35 24.65
C ASN A 160 -13.07 -11.54 25.76
#